data_AF-B7PSS3-F1
#
_entry.id   AF-B7PSS3-F1
#
_cell.length_a   1.000
_cell.length_b   1.000
_cell.length_c   1.000
_cell.angle_alpha   90.00
_cell.angle_beta   90.00
_cell.angle_gamma   90.00
#
_symmetry.space_group_name_H-M   'P 1'
#
loop_
_entity.id
_entity.type
_entity.pdbx_description
1 polymer ?
#
loop_
_entity_poly.entity_id
_entity_poly.type
_entity_poly.pdbx_seq_one_letter_code
_entity_poly.pdbx_strand_id
1 'polypeptide(L)' 'AARIQRPCSNSRYDGVDHWPEARDQAVPSRCKYEGCRGRSRIFCKKCRVPLCLTKDRNCFYRFH' A
#
# COMPACT_ATOMS: atom_id res chain seq x y z
N ALA A 1 -22.22 -23.87 17.87
CA ALA A 1 -21.41 -23.13 16.89
C ALA A 1 -20.23 -22.50 17.62
N ALA A 2 -18.99 -22.84 17.25
CA ALA A 2 -17.78 -22.38 17.95
C ALA A 2 -17.67 -20.85 17.90
N ARG A 3 -17.47 -20.22 19.05
CA ARG A 3 -17.24 -18.79 19.21
C ARG A 3 -15.87 -18.48 18.60
N ILE A 4 -15.86 -17.88 17.40
CA ILE A 4 -14.62 -17.40 16.77
C ILE A 4 -14.05 -16.31 17.67
N GLN A 5 -13.09 -16.68 18.52
CA GLN A 5 -12.40 -15.75 19.40
C GLN A 5 -11.48 -14.91 18.52
N ARG A 6 -11.80 -13.61 18.40
CA ARG A 6 -10.99 -12.65 17.67
C ARG A 6 -9.56 -12.68 18.22
N PRO A 7 -8.53 -12.75 17.35
CA PRO A 7 -7.14 -12.78 17.82
C PRO A 7 -6.84 -11.56 18.71
N CYS A 8 -6.00 -11.78 19.71
CA CYS A 8 -5.53 -10.76 20.65
C CYS A 8 -5.13 -9.48 19.91
N SER A 9 -5.48 -8.32 20.48
CA SER A 9 -5.27 -7.01 19.88
C SER A 9 -3.84 -6.79 19.41
N ASN A 10 -2.84 -7.36 20.10
CA ASN A 10 -1.43 -7.22 19.72
C ASN A 10 -1.09 -7.82 18.34
N SER A 11 -1.71 -8.94 17.95
CA SER A 11 -1.49 -9.56 16.63
C SER A 11 -2.27 -8.90 15.49
N ARG A 12 -3.19 -7.97 15.80
CA ARG A 12 -3.90 -7.17 14.78
C ARG A 12 -3.10 -5.95 14.31
N TYR A 13 -2.07 -5.57 15.04
CA TYR A 13 -1.33 -4.32 14.83
C TYR A 13 0.18 -4.57 14.76
N ASP A 14 0.59 -5.75 14.31
CA ASP A 14 2.00 -6.11 14.16
C ASP A 14 2.61 -5.40 12.94
N GLY A 15 3.00 -4.14 13.15
CA GLY A 15 4.14 -3.46 12.54
C GLY A 15 4.11 -3.05 11.06
N VAL A 16 3.46 -3.79 10.17
CA VAL A 16 3.61 -3.61 8.71
C VAL A 16 2.26 -3.57 7.96
N ASP A 17 1.39 -2.65 8.35
CA ASP A 17 0.12 -2.33 7.69
C ASP A 17 0.25 -1.44 6.44
N HIS A 18 1.24 -1.71 5.58
CA HIS A 18 1.40 -0.98 4.34
C HIS A 18 0.61 -1.65 3.22
N TRP A 19 -0.71 -1.42 3.23
CA TRP A 19 -1.62 -2.01 2.24
C TRP A 19 -1.74 -1.15 0.98
N PRO A 20 -1.58 -1.72 -0.22
CA PRO A 20 -1.84 -1.00 -1.46
C PRO A 20 -3.35 -0.83 -1.64
N GLU A 21 -3.77 0.40 -1.91
CA GLU A 21 -5.14 0.79 -2.21
C GLU A 21 -5.17 1.44 -3.59
N ALA A 22 -5.98 0.88 -4.49
CA ALA A 22 -6.23 1.48 -5.79
C ALA A 22 -7.28 2.57 -5.62
N ARG A 23 -6.89 3.82 -5.86
CA ARG A 23 -7.82 4.94 -5.81
C ARG A 23 -8.38 5.21 -7.19
N ASP A 24 -9.70 5.35 -7.27
CA ASP A 24 -10.37 5.83 -8.46
C ASP A 24 -10.08 7.33 -8.62
N GLN A 25 -8.99 7.63 -9.32
CA GLN A 25 -8.54 8.99 -9.60
C GLN A 25 -8.40 9.13 -11.11
N ALA A 26 -9.09 10.12 -11.67
CA ALA A 26 -9.07 10.41 -13.11
C ALA A 26 -7.62 10.59 -13.62
N VAL A 27 -6.79 11.29 -12.84
CA VAL A 27 -5.37 11.51 -13.16
C VAL A 27 -4.46 10.72 -12.20
N PRO A 28 -3.57 9.85 -12.71
CA PRO A 28 -2.63 9.11 -11.89
C PRO A 28 -1.56 10.06 -11.28
N SER A 29 -1.22 9.84 -10.01
CA SER A 29 -0.28 10.68 -9.28
C SER A 29 1.17 10.25 -9.52
N ARG A 30 2.13 11.17 -9.47
CA ARG A 30 3.55 10.83 -9.67
C ARG A 30 4.05 9.94 -8.53
N CYS A 31 4.79 8.88 -8.87
CA CYS A 31 5.40 8.01 -7.87
C CYS A 31 6.38 8.80 -6.99
N LYS A 32 6.33 8.55 -5.68
CA LYS A 32 7.19 9.22 -4.70
C LYS A 32 8.53 8.50 -4.47
N TYR A 33 8.71 7.30 -5.02
CA TYR A 33 9.98 6.56 -4.93
C TYR A 33 11.10 7.30 -5.67
N GLU A 34 12.27 7.42 -5.04
CA GLU A 34 13.43 8.09 -5.61
C GLU A 34 13.87 7.43 -6.92
N GLY A 35 14.15 8.23 -7.95
CA GLY A 35 14.48 7.74 -9.28
C GLY A 35 13.29 7.25 -10.13
N CYS A 36 12.09 7.09 -9.56
CA CYS A 36 10.90 6.74 -10.34
C CYS A 36 10.24 7.99 -10.96
N ARG A 37 10.11 8.00 -12.29
CA ARG A 37 9.37 9.04 -13.04
C ARG A 37 7.95 8.59 -13.44
N GLY A 38 7.54 7.40 -13.01
CA GLY A 38 6.24 6.82 -13.31
C GLY A 38 5.08 7.53 -12.60
N ARG A 39 3.86 7.30 -13.10
CA ARG A 39 2.62 7.69 -12.44
C ARG A 39 1.90 6.43 -11.94
N SER A 40 1.28 6.51 -10.76
CA SER A 40 0.55 5.42 -10.12
C SER A 40 -0.82 5.88 -9.64
N ARG A 41 -1.78 4.96 -9.66
CA ARG A 41 -3.09 5.08 -9.01
C ARG A 41 -3.15 4.29 -7.69
N ILE A 42 -2.05 3.62 -7.35
CA ILE A 42 -1.92 2.81 -6.14
C ILE A 42 -1.27 3.66 -5.06
N PHE A 43 -1.87 3.66 -3.89
CA PHE A 43 -1.43 4.38 -2.71
C PHE A 43 -1.24 3.41 -1.56
N CYS A 44 -0.32 3.71 -0.66
CA CYS A 44 -0.28 3.01 0.61
C CYS A 44 -1.38 3.57 1.53
N LYS A 45 -2.28 2.70 2.02
CA LYS A 45 -3.38 3.11 2.91
C LYS A 45 -2.89 3.81 4.18
N LYS A 46 -1.76 3.35 4.72
CA LYS A 46 -1.14 3.90 5.94
C LYS A 46 -0.34 5.17 5.65
N CYS A 47 0.55 5.14 4.65
CA CYS A 47 1.44 6.27 4.36
C CYS A 47 0.84 7.34 3.45
N ARG A 48 -0.29 7.05 2.80
CA ARG A 48 -0.97 7.92 1.82
C ARG A 48 -0.04 8.41 0.69
N VAL A 49 0.98 7.63 0.35
CA VAL A 49 1.94 7.93 -0.73
C VAL A 49 1.60 7.16 -2.00
N PRO A 50 1.62 7.80 -3.18
CA PRO A 50 1.48 7.13 -4.46
C PRO A 50 2.77 6.36 -4.81
N LEU A 51 2.66 5.05 -4.95
CA LEU A 51 3.76 4.17 -5.29
C LEU A 51 3.36 3.26 -6.45
N CYS A 52 4.28 3.05 -7.41
CA CYS A 52 4.02 2.11 -8.49
C CYS A 52 3.94 0.69 -7.95
N LEU A 53 2.87 -0.01 -8.33
CA LEU A 53 2.71 -1.45 -8.14
C LEU A 53 2.25 -2.03 -9.48
N THR A 54 3.23 -2.23 -10.35
CA THR A 54 3.05 -2.74 -11.73
C THR A 54 4.08 -3.83 -11.98
N LYS A 55 3.85 -4.72 -12.94
CA LYS A 55 4.75 -5.85 -13.26
C LYS A 55 6.23 -5.43 -13.39
N ASP A 56 6.48 -4.32 -14.09
CA ASP A 56 7.84 -3.79 -14.31
C ASP A 56 8.37 -2.93 -13.15
N ARG A 57 7.50 -2.39 -12.30
CA ARG A 57 7.87 -1.42 -11.26
C ARG A 57 7.13 -1.72 -9.97
N ASN A 58 7.84 -2.34 -9.04
CA ASN A 58 7.40 -2.62 -7.67
C ASN A 58 7.94 -1.57 -6.69
N CYS A 59 7.72 -0.28 -6.98
CA CYS A 59 8.14 0.81 -6.09
C CYS A 59 7.45 0.73 -4.73
N PHE A 60 6.27 0.13 -4.65
CA PHE A 60 5.56 -0.11 -3.39
C PHE A 60 6.39 -0.97 -2.42
N TYR A 61 6.93 -2.08 -2.91
CA TYR A 61 7.79 -3.00 -2.14
C TYR A 61 9.20 -2.44 -1.89
N ARG A 62 9.72 -1.58 -2.77
CA ARG A 62 11.05 -0.97 -2.57
C ARG A 62 11.05 0.22 -1.60
N PHE A 63 9.88 0.79 -1.34
CA PHE A 63 9.70 1.96 -0.47
C PHE A 63 9.29 1.57 0.96
N HIS A 64 8.59 0.45 1.12
CA HIS A 64 8.16 -0.11 2.40
C HIS A 64 8.98 -1.34 2.74
#